data_AF-A0A1G9MRP0-F1
#
_entry.id   AF-A0A1G9MRP0-F1
#
_cell.length_a   1.000
_cell.length_b   1.000
_cell.length_c   1.000
_cell.angle_alpha   90.00
_cell.angle_beta   90.00
_cell.angle_gamma   90.00
#
_symmetry.space_group_name_H-M   'P 1'
#
loop_
_entity.id
_entity.type
_entity.pdbx_description
1 polymer ?
#
loop_
_entity_poly.entity_id
_entity_poly.type
_entity_poly.pdbx_seq_one_letter_code
_entity_poly.pdbx_strand_id
1 'polypeptide(L)'
;MNNYKLVAPDIDSLLNCFEWGFLNPAAPSEDLCKAMDPLFEILRNLAPLRKNNEAKAIWITIPRGAIEDFGSYENMLEWGDVKNREEYEQYWLEKYPEPVCWYELVISEAFHKDGSKWFRAVHFGDKSIINRFCEKEISSHMMCSLRTAPEIRSGRRNSW
;
A
#
# COMPACT_ATOMS: atom_id res chain seq x y z
N MET A 1 -0.32 21.67 -10.42
CA MET A 1 -0.47 20.73 -9.29
C MET A 1 -1.95 20.57 -9.04
N ASN A 2 -2.49 19.35 -9.12
CA ASN A 2 -3.89 19.09 -8.77
C ASN A 2 -4.08 19.44 -7.29
N ASN A 3 -5.02 20.33 -6.99
CA ASN A 3 -5.38 20.69 -5.63
C ASN A 3 -6.32 19.62 -5.03
N TYR A 4 -5.93 18.36 -5.18
CA TYR A 4 -6.73 17.23 -4.69
C TYR A 4 -6.69 17.24 -3.17
N LYS A 5 -7.88 17.28 -2.55
CA LYS A 5 -8.06 17.30 -1.12
C LYS A 5 -8.50 15.90 -0.69
N LEU A 6 -7.62 15.20 0.01
CA LEU A 6 -7.92 13.90 0.60
C LEU A 6 -8.90 14.08 1.77
N VAL A 7 -10.06 13.42 1.70
CA VAL A 7 -11.10 13.41 2.73
C VAL A 7 -11.45 11.98 3.18
N ALA A 8 -12.18 11.86 4.29
CA ALA A 8 -12.54 10.56 4.86
C ALA A 8 -13.26 9.61 3.86
N PRO A 9 -14.25 10.07 3.06
CA PRO A 9 -14.83 9.27 2.00
C PRO A 9 -13.85 8.68 0.98
N ASP A 10 -12.76 9.39 0.64
CA ASP A 10 -11.74 8.87 -0.28
C ASP A 10 -11.01 7.67 0.32
N ILE A 11 -10.66 7.76 1.61
CA ILE A 11 -9.98 6.68 2.33
C ILE A 11 -10.92 5.49 2.48
N ASP A 12 -12.17 5.71 2.88
CA ASP A 12 -13.12 4.62 3.08
C ASP A 12 -13.47 3.93 1.75
N SER A 13 -13.62 4.71 0.67
CA SER A 13 -13.77 4.18 -0.69
C SER A 13 -12.57 3.31 -1.10
N LEU A 14 -11.35 3.81 -0.86
CA LEU A 14 -10.12 3.03 -1.10
C LEU A 14 -10.12 1.73 -0.27
N LEU A 15 -10.46 1.80 1.02
CA LEU A 15 -10.46 0.64 1.91
C LEU A 15 -11.51 -0.40 1.51
N ASN A 16 -12.66 0.04 0.97
CA ASN A 16 -13.70 -0.84 0.45
C ASN A 16 -13.23 -1.64 -0.77
N CYS A 17 -12.34 -1.08 -1.61
CA CYS A 17 -11.72 -1.83 -2.71
C CYS A 17 -10.90 -3.04 -2.21
N PHE A 18 -10.29 -2.94 -1.03
CA PHE A 18 -9.46 -4.01 -0.45
C PHE A 18 -10.25 -5.01 0.42
N GLU A 19 -11.49 -4.70 0.81
CA GLU A 19 -12.34 -5.64 1.59
C GLU A 19 -12.61 -6.95 0.86
N TRP A 20 -12.72 -6.89 -0.46
CA TRP A 20 -13.01 -8.04 -1.29
C TRP A 20 -11.76 -8.90 -1.61
N GLY A 21 -10.65 -8.64 -0.92
CA GLY A 21 -9.41 -9.42 -1.06
C GLY A 21 -8.63 -9.11 -2.34
N PHE A 22 -8.90 -8.00 -3.01
CA PHE A 22 -8.08 -7.54 -4.12
C PHE A 22 -6.70 -7.13 -3.58
N LEU A 23 -5.68 -7.94 -3.84
CA LEU A 23 -4.30 -7.47 -3.78
C LEU A 23 -4.05 -6.48 -4.92
N ASN A 24 -2.99 -5.70 -4.82
CA ASN A 24 -2.52 -4.85 -5.91
C ASN A 24 -2.53 -5.66 -7.24
N PRO A 25 -3.34 -5.28 -8.24
CA PRO A 25 -3.53 -6.07 -9.46
C PRO A 25 -2.25 -6.18 -10.29
N ALA A 26 -1.29 -5.29 -10.04
CA ALA A 26 0.07 -5.34 -10.55
C ALA A 26 1.04 -4.84 -9.47
N ALA A 27 2.33 -5.15 -9.62
CA ALA A 27 3.36 -4.57 -8.77
C ALA A 27 3.30 -3.03 -8.83
N PRO A 28 3.43 -2.32 -7.69
CA PRO A 28 3.51 -0.86 -7.68
C PRO A 28 4.59 -0.35 -8.63
N SER A 29 4.29 0.73 -9.36
CA SER A 29 5.29 1.38 -10.21
C SER A 29 6.45 1.92 -9.38
N GLU A 30 7.59 2.09 -10.04
CA GLU A 30 8.78 2.70 -9.41
C GLU A 30 8.47 4.12 -8.88
N ASP A 31 7.66 4.89 -9.62
CA ASP A 31 7.23 6.23 -9.23
C ASP A 31 6.33 6.21 -8.00
N LEU A 32 5.37 5.27 -7.93
CA LEU A 32 4.53 5.08 -6.74
C LEU A 32 5.39 4.70 -5.54
N CYS A 33 6.43 3.88 -5.75
CA CYS A 33 7.35 3.54 -4.66
C CYS A 33 8.14 4.76 -4.18
N LYS A 34 8.73 5.53 -5.09
CA LYS A 34 9.43 6.77 -4.71
C LYS A 34 8.50 7.75 -3.99
N ALA A 35 7.23 7.81 -4.39
CA ALA A 35 6.23 8.66 -3.75
C ALA A 35 5.94 8.28 -2.29
N MET A 36 6.15 7.02 -1.87
CA MET A 36 5.98 6.63 -0.46
C MET A 36 7.24 6.85 0.37
N ASP A 37 8.43 7.08 -0.23
CA ASP A 37 9.67 7.24 0.54
C ASP A 37 9.57 8.31 1.64
N PRO A 38 8.97 9.50 1.40
CA PRO A 38 8.79 10.49 2.47
C PRO A 38 8.04 9.95 3.70
N LEU A 39 7.08 9.05 3.50
CA LEU A 39 6.33 8.44 4.60
C LEU A 39 7.23 7.56 5.47
N PHE A 40 8.06 6.72 4.85
CA PHE A 40 9.02 5.87 5.58
C PHE A 40 10.08 6.71 6.29
N GLU A 41 10.54 7.80 5.67
CA GLU A 41 11.48 8.73 6.31
C GLU A 41 10.87 9.39 7.55
N ILE A 42 9.64 9.92 7.45
CA ILE A 42 8.93 10.58 8.56
C ILE A 42 8.77 9.61 9.74
N LEU A 43 8.40 8.35 9.46
CA LEU A 43 8.12 7.35 10.49
C LEU A 43 9.35 6.54 10.91
N ARG A 44 10.53 6.80 10.33
CA ARG A 44 11.76 6.03 10.56
C ARG A 44 12.13 5.92 12.04
N ASN A 45 11.96 7.00 12.80
CA ASN A 45 12.38 7.07 14.20
C ASN A 45 11.32 6.60 15.19
N LEU A 46 10.13 6.20 14.72
CA LEU A 46 9.12 5.62 15.60
C LEU A 46 9.56 4.23 16.07
N ALA A 47 9.24 3.94 17.34
CA ALA A 47 9.36 2.59 17.87
C ALA A 47 8.47 1.63 17.07
N PRO A 48 8.92 0.39 16.82
CA PRO A 48 8.09 -0.60 16.18
C PRO A 48 6.92 -1.03 17.07
N LEU A 49 5.92 -1.67 16.46
CA LEU A 49 4.80 -2.26 17.17
C LEU A 49 5.28 -3.40 18.08
N ARG A 50 4.70 -3.50 19.28
CA ARG A 50 5.12 -4.45 20.32
C ARG A 50 5.16 -5.91 19.85
N LYS A 51 4.28 -6.30 18.92
CA LYS A 51 4.16 -7.67 18.40
C LYS A 51 4.73 -7.84 16.99
N ASN A 52 5.20 -6.76 16.36
CA ASN A 52 5.76 -6.79 15.01
C ASN A 52 6.87 -5.73 14.89
N ASN A 53 8.12 -6.20 14.88
CA ASN A 53 9.32 -5.35 14.80
C ASN A 53 9.53 -4.69 13.42
N GLU A 54 8.85 -5.18 12.39
CA GLU A 54 8.91 -4.66 11.03
C GLU A 54 7.87 -3.56 10.77
N ALA A 55 6.86 -3.44 11.65
CA ALA A 55 5.76 -2.50 11.50
C ALA A 55 5.82 -1.33 12.48
N LYS A 56 5.39 -0.15 12.04
CA LYS A 56 5.26 1.08 12.83
C LYS A 56 3.93 1.73 12.51
N ALA A 57 3.29 2.32 13.51
CA ALA A 57 1.98 2.95 13.33
C ALA A 57 1.93 4.36 13.94
N ILE A 58 1.11 5.20 13.33
CA ILE A 58 0.70 6.50 13.86
C ILE A 58 -0.77 6.72 13.56
N TRP A 59 -1.46 7.46 14.41
CA TRP A 59 -2.82 7.91 14.15
C TRP A 59 -2.79 9.26 13.40
N ILE A 60 -3.51 9.34 12.29
CA ILE A 60 -3.66 10.56 11.51
C ILE A 60 -5.12 11.01 11.48
N THR A 61 -5.32 12.32 11.39
CA THR A 61 -6.64 12.93 11.20
C THR A 61 -6.83 13.32 9.74
N ILE A 62 -7.94 12.89 9.14
CA ILE A 62 -8.35 13.30 7.79
C ILE A 62 -9.67 14.08 7.90
N PRO A 63 -9.84 15.22 7.21
CA PRO A 63 -11.10 15.95 7.23
C PRO A 63 -12.25 15.10 6.72
N ARG A 64 -13.44 15.26 7.30
CA ARG A 64 -14.67 14.62 6.82
C ARG A 64 -14.94 14.84 5.33
N GLY A 65 -14.61 16.03 4.84
CA GLY A 65 -15.04 16.50 3.52
C GLY A 65 -16.36 17.26 3.57
N ALA A 66 -16.81 17.70 2.42
CA ALA A 66 -18.14 18.25 2.20
C ALA A 66 -19.10 17.13 1.80
N ILE A 67 -20.40 17.44 1.74
CA ILE A 67 -21.40 16.43 1.39
C ILE A 67 -21.27 15.97 -0.07
N GLU A 68 -20.71 16.82 -0.94
CA GLU A 68 -20.41 16.50 -2.33
C GLU A 68 -19.28 15.47 -2.46
N ASP A 69 -18.44 15.32 -1.42
CA ASP A 69 -17.36 14.32 -1.38
C ASP A 69 -17.87 12.94 -0.91
N PHE A 70 -19.10 12.85 -0.39
CA PHE A 70 -19.64 11.61 0.21
C PHE A 70 -20.11 10.60 -0.83
N GLY A 71 -20.77 11.07 -1.87
CA GLY A 71 -21.41 10.27 -2.90
C GLY A 71 -22.33 11.11 -3.78
N SER A 72 -22.91 10.51 -4.82
CA SER A 72 -23.95 11.19 -5.60
C SER A 72 -25.31 10.94 -4.97
N TYR A 73 -26.00 12.02 -4.61
CA TYR A 73 -27.38 11.95 -4.13
C TYR A 73 -28.29 11.25 -5.13
N GLU A 74 -28.13 11.54 -6.43
CA GLU A 74 -28.93 10.97 -7.51
C GLU A 74 -28.77 9.45 -7.57
N ASN A 75 -27.53 8.95 -7.51
CA ASN A 75 -27.27 7.50 -7.51
C ASN A 75 -27.86 6.83 -6.27
N MET A 76 -27.69 7.43 -5.09
CA MET A 76 -28.19 6.87 -3.84
C MET A 76 -29.71 6.87 -3.77
N LEU A 77 -30.37 7.88 -4.37
CA LEU A 77 -31.81 7.91 -4.53
C LEU A 77 -32.29 6.83 -5.52
N GLU A 78 -31.59 6.66 -6.65
CA GLU A 78 -31.91 5.63 -7.66
C GLU A 78 -31.75 4.21 -7.10
N TRP A 79 -30.70 3.96 -6.31
CA TRP A 79 -30.45 2.67 -5.67
C TRP A 79 -31.32 2.42 -4.43
N GLY A 80 -32.04 3.44 -3.96
CA GLY A 80 -32.91 3.34 -2.79
C GLY A 80 -32.17 3.36 -1.45
N ASP A 81 -30.89 3.79 -1.44
CA ASP A 81 -30.12 4.00 -0.22
C ASP A 81 -30.71 5.15 0.63
N VAL A 82 -31.34 6.13 -0.03
CA VAL A 82 -32.01 7.28 0.58
C VAL A 82 -33.31 7.59 -0.17
N LYS A 83 -34.30 8.19 0.50
CA LYS A 83 -35.61 8.53 -0.10
C LYS A 83 -35.74 9.98 -0.51
N ASN A 84 -34.91 10.86 0.05
CA ASN A 84 -34.92 12.30 -0.18
C ASN A 84 -33.59 12.93 0.25
N ARG A 85 -33.49 14.25 0.03
CA ARG A 85 -32.27 15.02 0.30
C ARG A 85 -31.96 15.11 1.79
N GLU A 86 -32.98 15.15 2.64
CA GLU A 86 -32.83 15.20 4.09
C GLU A 86 -32.22 13.91 4.64
N GLU A 87 -32.67 12.74 4.18
CA GLU A 87 -32.11 11.43 4.54
C GLU A 87 -30.67 11.29 4.04
N TYR A 88 -30.35 11.84 2.87
CA TYR A 88 -28.97 11.90 2.36
C TYR A 88 -28.04 12.73 3.24
N GLU A 89 -28.48 13.92 3.67
CA GLU A 89 -27.72 14.78 4.58
C GLU A 89 -27.53 14.14 5.96
N GLN A 90 -28.57 13.49 6.48
CA GLN A 90 -28.49 12.74 7.74
C GLN A 90 -27.52 11.56 7.61
N TYR A 91 -27.61 10.79 6.52
CA TYR A 91 -26.75 9.63 6.33
C TYR A 91 -25.26 10.00 6.25
N TRP A 92 -24.94 11.11 5.58
CA TRP A 92 -23.57 11.65 5.57
C TRP A 92 -23.06 12.00 6.97
N LEU A 93 -23.88 12.70 7.77
CA LEU A 93 -23.53 13.08 9.15
C LEU A 93 -23.48 11.88 10.10
N GLU A 94 -24.29 10.85 9.87
CA GLU A 94 -24.22 9.61 10.65
C GLU A 94 -22.95 8.82 10.36
N LYS A 95 -22.52 8.79 9.09
CA LYS A 95 -21.26 8.15 8.69
C LYS A 95 -20.04 8.92 9.18
N TYR A 96 -20.10 10.25 9.14
CA TYR A 96 -19.00 11.13 9.53
C TYR A 96 -19.50 12.23 10.49
N PRO A 97 -19.76 11.88 11.77
CA PRO A 97 -20.34 12.81 12.73
C PRO A 97 -19.39 13.94 13.10
N GLU A 98 -18.10 13.64 13.15
CA GLU A 98 -17.05 14.57 13.53
C GLU A 98 -16.47 15.31 12.31
N PRO A 99 -15.91 16.52 12.49
CA PRO A 99 -15.26 17.26 11.40
C PRO A 99 -13.98 16.57 10.89
N VAL A 100 -13.39 15.67 11.67
CA VAL A 100 -12.24 14.85 11.29
C VAL A 100 -12.47 13.39 11.67
N CYS A 101 -11.89 12.51 10.87
CA CYS A 101 -11.89 11.06 11.09
C CYS A 101 -10.46 10.60 11.40
N TRP A 102 -10.36 9.62 12.28
CA TRP A 102 -9.09 9.07 12.76
C TRP A 102 -8.79 7.77 12.05
N TYR A 103 -7.60 7.68 11.47
CA TYR A 103 -7.12 6.49 10.78
C TYR A 103 -5.77 6.07 11.35
N GLU A 104 -5.60 4.79 11.63
CA GLU A 104 -4.30 4.23 11.98
C GLU A 104 -3.51 3.97 10.70
N LEU A 105 -2.48 4.76 10.45
CA LEU A 105 -1.56 4.55 9.33
C LEU A 105 -0.41 3.66 9.80
N VAL A 106 -0.25 2.51 9.15
CA VAL A 106 0.82 1.56 9.45
C VAL A 106 1.76 1.47 8.27
N ILE A 107 3.06 1.49 8.54
CA ILE A 107 4.09 1.12 7.56
C ILE A 107 4.78 -0.15 8.00
N SER A 108 5.17 -0.98 7.03
CA SER A 108 5.94 -2.20 7.28
C SER A 108 7.16 -2.21 6.36
N GLU A 109 8.35 -2.50 6.89
CA GLU A 109 9.57 -2.77 6.12
C GLU A 109 10.27 -4.01 6.64
N ALA A 110 10.62 -4.91 5.73
CA ALA A 110 11.34 -6.12 6.08
C ALA A 110 12.62 -6.24 5.24
N PHE A 111 13.67 -6.75 5.90
CA PHE A 111 15.03 -6.81 5.37
C PHE A 111 15.56 -8.24 5.40
N HIS A 112 16.31 -8.60 4.38
CA HIS A 112 17.11 -9.81 4.38
C HIS A 112 18.24 -9.72 5.42
N LYS A 113 18.87 -10.85 5.74
CA LYS A 113 20.01 -10.92 6.67
C LYS A 113 21.21 -10.07 6.25
N ASP A 114 21.36 -9.82 4.96
CA ASP A 114 22.41 -8.98 4.38
C ASP A 114 22.08 -7.48 4.44
N GLY A 115 20.92 -7.10 5.00
CA GLY A 115 20.45 -5.73 5.12
C GLY A 115 19.71 -5.21 3.88
N SER A 116 19.61 -5.99 2.79
CA SER A 116 18.82 -5.59 1.62
C SER A 116 17.32 -5.67 1.90
N LYS A 117 16.55 -4.67 1.44
CA LYS A 117 15.09 -4.61 1.60
C LYS A 117 14.44 -5.66 0.71
N TRP A 118 13.51 -6.45 1.24
CA TRP A 118 12.77 -7.45 0.46
C TRP A 118 11.27 -7.19 0.43
N PHE A 119 10.75 -6.38 1.36
CA PHE A 119 9.34 -6.05 1.42
C PHE A 119 9.13 -4.67 2.02
N ARG A 120 8.11 -3.98 1.51
CA ARG A 120 7.52 -2.82 2.16
C ARG A 120 6.04 -2.70 1.86
N ALA A 121 5.29 -2.16 2.81
CA ALA A 121 3.87 -1.92 2.65
C ALA A 121 3.39 -0.71 3.45
N VAL A 122 2.27 -0.14 2.99
CA VAL A 122 1.48 0.88 3.68
C VAL A 122 0.08 0.32 3.89
N HIS A 123 -0.43 0.52 5.09
CA HIS A 123 -1.72 0.02 5.54
C HIS A 123 -2.52 1.12 6.22
N PHE A 124 -3.84 1.01 6.16
CA PHE A 124 -4.75 1.67 7.09
C PHE A 124 -5.39 0.60 7.97
N GLY A 125 -5.14 0.68 9.28
CA GLY A 125 -5.47 -0.40 10.21
C GLY A 125 -4.83 -1.72 9.78
N ASP A 126 -5.66 -2.74 9.59
CA ASP A 126 -5.26 -4.08 9.14
C ASP A 126 -5.25 -4.24 7.60
N LYS A 127 -5.69 -3.23 6.85
CA LYS A 127 -5.82 -3.30 5.38
C LYS A 127 -4.57 -2.77 4.69
N SER A 128 -3.86 -3.64 3.97
CA SER A 128 -2.75 -3.26 3.09
C SER A 128 -3.28 -2.55 1.84
N ILE A 129 -2.95 -1.28 1.66
CA ILE A 129 -3.34 -0.50 0.46
C ILE A 129 -2.25 -0.50 -0.62
N ILE A 130 -0.98 -0.61 -0.23
CA ILE A 130 0.14 -0.72 -1.16
C ILE A 130 1.14 -1.71 -0.56
N ASN A 131 1.51 -2.75 -1.30
CA ASN A 131 2.61 -3.64 -0.96
C ASN A 131 3.56 -3.83 -2.14
N ARG A 132 4.85 -3.97 -1.86
CA ARG A 132 5.89 -4.28 -2.84
C ARG A 132 6.85 -5.31 -2.26
N PHE A 133 7.04 -6.39 -3.01
CA PHE A 133 8.21 -7.24 -2.86
C PHE A 133 9.35 -6.64 -3.67
N CYS A 134 10.49 -6.46 -3.03
CA CYS A 134 11.72 -6.08 -3.70
C CYS A 134 12.43 -7.37 -4.09
N GLU A 135 12.56 -7.62 -5.39
CA GLU A 135 13.43 -8.69 -5.87
C GLU A 135 14.85 -8.41 -5.37
N LYS A 136 15.58 -9.46 -4.99
CA LYS A 136 17.03 -9.32 -4.90
C LYS A 136 17.51 -8.95 -6.29
N GLU A 137 18.05 -7.75 -6.46
CA GLU A 137 18.97 -7.51 -7.56
C GLU A 137 20.11 -8.51 -7.37
N ILE A 138 20.04 -9.62 -8.10
CA ILE A 138 21.20 -10.47 -8.29
C ILE A 138 22.14 -9.60 -9.10
N SER A 139 23.06 -8.92 -8.41
CA SER A 139 24.06 -8.07 -9.02
C SER A 139 24.66 -8.78 -10.22
N SER A 140 24.58 -8.14 -11.39
CA SER A 140 25.14 -8.62 -12.66
C SER A 140 26.61 -9.07 -12.54
N HIS A 141 27.32 -8.60 -11.50
CA HIS A 141 28.66 -9.07 -11.14
C HIS A 141 28.75 -10.57 -10.83
N MET A 142 27.68 -11.19 -10.32
CA MET A 142 27.66 -12.62 -10.01
C MET A 142 27.30 -13.47 -11.24
N MET A 143 26.60 -12.90 -12.23
CA MET A 143 26.25 -13.57 -13.49
C MET A 143 27.41 -13.62 -14.49
N CYS A 144 28.44 -12.76 -14.34
CA CYS A 144 29.64 -12.80 -15.16
C CYS A 144 30.62 -13.92 -14.74
N SER A 145 30.61 -14.31 -13.46
CA SER A 145 31.47 -15.39 -12.92
C SER A 145 30.99 -16.81 -13.29
N LEU A 146 29.73 -16.98 -13.72
CA LEU A 146 29.17 -18.28 -14.10
C LEU A 146 29.29 -18.60 -15.60
N ARG A 147 29.71 -17.63 -16.44
CA ARG A 147 29.93 -17.83 -17.89
C ARG A 147 31.39 -18.14 -18.27
N THR A 148 32.29 -18.21 -17.30
CA THR A 148 33.73 -18.46 -17.52
C THR A 148 34.23 -19.73 -16.83
N ALA A 149 33.37 -20.74 -16.68
CA ALA A 149 33.85 -22.11 -16.44
C ALA A 149 34.32 -22.69 -17.79
N PRO A 150 35.58 -23.13 -17.94
CA PRO A 150 36.07 -23.68 -19.21
C PRO A 150 35.40 -25.03 -19.51
N GLU A 151 35.04 -25.22 -20.78
CA GLU A 151 34.62 -26.52 -21.34
C GLU A 151 35.65 -27.60 -20.99
N ILE A 152 35.26 -28.55 -20.14
CA ILE A 152 36.00 -29.80 -20.02
C ILE A 152 35.72 -30.60 -21.30
N ARG A 153 36.63 -30.45 -22.28
CA ARG A 153 36.76 -31.35 -23.43
C ARG A 153 36.96 -32.79 -22.93
N SER A 154 35.92 -33.62 -22.99
CA SER A 154 36.09 -35.07 -22.88
C SER A 154 36.59 -35.62 -24.21
N GLY A 155 37.92 -35.69 -24.34
CA GLY A 155 38.60 -36.46 -25.38
C GLY A 155 38.48 -37.96 -25.13
N ARG A 156 38.13 -38.71 -26.17
CA ARG A 156 38.06 -40.18 -26.22
C ARG A 156 39.36 -40.87 -25.75
N ARG A 157 39.22 -42.04 -25.12
CA ARG A 157 40.04 -43.22 -25.49
C ARG A 157 39.36 -44.54 -25.11
N ASN A 158 39.51 -45.50 -26.03
CA ASN A 158 38.85 -46.81 -26.15
C ASN A 158 39.48 -47.91 -25.27
N SER A 159 38.71 -48.98 -25.02
CA SER A 159 39.08 -50.42 -24.99
C SER A 159 37.80 -51.18 -24.60
N TRP A 160 37.26 -52.16 -25.32
CA TRP A 160 37.81 -53.21 -26.20
C TRP A 160 36.96 -53.40 -27.46
#